data_AF-A0A2R6IZG9-F1
#
_entry.id   AF-A0A2R6IZG9-F1
#
_cell.length_a   1.000
_cell.length_b   1.000
_cell.length_c   1.000
_cell.angle_alpha   90.00
_cell.angle_beta   90.00
_cell.angle_gamma   90.00
#
_symmetry.space_group_name_H-M   'P 1'
#
loop_
_entity.id
_entity.type
_entity.pdbx_description
1 polymer ?
#
loop_
_entity_poly.entity_id
_entity_poly.type
_entity_poly.pdbx_seq_one_letter_code
_entity_poly.pdbx_strand_id
1 'polypeptide(L)'
;MSGGRRGDAEPLPRVHGGPAVGVARAAARRDPLPGRSNRPRRGFAAALRGPEGPVLVRDVLGRYPLFVERGGPEWAFDPTELAEPVPVPAGHARGAVDGEPVGERVWSLPDPDPERATRTAVDAVTDAVRAALGTAADEPGGTAVAFSGGVDSALVAAGLGGPCYVAGFPDSHDVETALYLVAERAAADGFDRLAVGQGADELFGGYQKVANAPGNGRVEADTARGARLETVRSLPGGLERDVLALRAAGVEPVAPLLDDRVVRAALSLPGELLVDGDERKVALRRAATGWVPASTAARDKKAVQYGSLVSRELDRLARRAGFKRRMDRHVDRYVESLL
;
A
#
# COMPACT_ATOMS: atom_id res chain seq x y z
N MET A 1 14.22 36.57 -19.33
CA MET A 1 13.04 36.08 -20.09
C MET A 1 12.74 34.68 -19.60
N SER A 2 11.78 34.56 -18.68
CA SER A 2 11.40 33.32 -18.00
C SER A 2 10.39 32.55 -18.86
N GLY A 3 10.86 31.54 -19.59
CA GLY A 3 10.00 30.56 -20.23
C GLY A 3 9.52 29.55 -19.20
N GLY A 4 8.36 29.80 -18.60
CA GLY A 4 7.66 28.79 -17.81
C GLY A 4 7.29 27.62 -18.72
N ARG A 5 7.81 26.43 -18.43
CA ARG A 5 7.37 25.19 -19.07
C ARG A 5 5.95 24.92 -18.56
N ARG A 6 4.95 25.27 -19.36
CA ARG A 6 3.69 24.53 -19.34
C ARG A 6 4.08 23.09 -19.64
N GLY A 7 3.91 22.19 -18.67
CA GLY A 7 4.11 20.76 -18.90
C GLY A 7 3.33 20.37 -20.15
N ASP A 8 4.00 19.71 -21.09
CA ASP A 8 3.38 19.20 -22.30
C ASP A 8 2.12 18.42 -21.91
N ALA A 9 0.96 18.96 -22.33
CA ALA A 9 -0.34 18.51 -21.88
C ALA A 9 -0.70 17.18 -22.54
N GLU A 10 -0.24 16.07 -21.95
CA GLU A 10 -0.82 14.77 -22.25
C GLU A 10 -2.36 14.85 -22.12
N PRO A 11 -3.11 14.31 -23.09
CA PRO A 11 -4.56 14.40 -23.07
C PRO A 11 -5.13 13.63 -21.88
N LEU A 12 -5.95 14.29 -21.07
CA LEU A 12 -6.76 13.62 -20.06
C LEU A 12 -7.67 12.55 -20.71
N PRO A 13 -8.00 11.46 -20.02
CA PRO A 13 -7.66 11.15 -18.63
C PRO A 13 -6.24 10.57 -18.44
N ARG A 14 -5.59 10.91 -17.32
CA ARG A 14 -4.34 10.28 -16.86
C ARG A 14 -4.62 9.41 -15.64
N VAL A 15 -4.16 8.17 -15.62
CA VAL A 15 -4.56 7.16 -14.61
C VAL A 15 -3.41 6.22 -14.26
N HIS A 16 -3.21 5.99 -12.96
CA HIS A 16 -2.47 4.83 -12.44
C HIS A 16 -3.44 3.78 -11.89
N GLY A 17 -3.08 2.50 -11.99
CA GLY A 17 -3.82 1.38 -11.39
C GLY A 17 -4.95 0.77 -12.22
N GLY A 18 -5.20 1.25 -13.44
CA GLY A 18 -6.11 0.58 -14.38
C GLY A 18 -6.65 1.48 -15.50
N PRO A 19 -7.55 0.95 -16.37
CA PRO A 19 -8.05 1.70 -17.51
C PRO A 19 -9.01 2.81 -17.08
N ALA A 20 -8.87 3.98 -17.70
CA ALA A 20 -9.58 5.20 -17.35
C ALA A 20 -11.11 5.07 -17.38
N VAL A 21 -11.67 4.36 -18.37
CA VAL A 21 -13.11 4.11 -18.48
C VAL A 21 -13.69 3.49 -17.21
N GLY A 22 -12.97 2.54 -16.60
CA GLY A 22 -13.47 1.92 -15.38
C GLY A 22 -13.21 2.72 -14.11
N VAL A 23 -12.20 3.62 -14.09
CA VAL A 23 -12.05 4.61 -13.01
C VAL A 23 -13.19 5.62 -13.05
N ALA A 24 -13.48 6.18 -14.22
CA ALA A 24 -14.62 7.10 -14.41
C ALA A 24 -15.95 6.44 -14.01
N ARG A 25 -16.15 5.16 -14.37
CA ARG A 25 -17.33 4.39 -13.95
C ARG A 25 -17.39 4.19 -12.43
N ALA A 26 -16.26 3.92 -11.78
CA ALA A 26 -16.20 3.76 -10.33
C ALA A 26 -16.59 5.07 -9.62
N ALA A 27 -16.06 6.21 -10.10
CA ALA A 27 -16.41 7.54 -9.60
C ALA A 27 -17.91 7.83 -9.76
N ALA A 28 -18.46 7.61 -10.96
CA ALA A 28 -19.88 7.84 -11.21
C ALA A 28 -20.81 6.96 -10.36
N ARG A 29 -20.41 5.72 -10.05
CA ARG A 29 -21.21 4.78 -9.25
C ARG A 29 -20.97 4.87 -7.74
N ARG A 30 -19.97 5.67 -7.31
CA ARG A 30 -19.50 5.71 -5.92
C ARG A 30 -19.24 4.33 -5.31
N ASP A 31 -18.78 3.35 -6.13
CA ASP A 31 -18.41 2.01 -5.67
C ASP A 31 -16.98 2.07 -5.09
N PRO A 32 -16.78 1.86 -3.77
CA PRO A 32 -15.46 2.03 -3.13
C PRO A 32 -14.46 0.93 -3.50
N LEU A 33 -14.94 -0.22 -3.98
CA LEU A 33 -14.11 -1.38 -4.36
C LEU A 33 -14.59 -1.91 -5.72
N PRO A 34 -14.39 -1.15 -6.82
CA PRO A 34 -14.99 -1.42 -8.13
C PRO A 34 -14.42 -2.66 -8.85
N GLY A 35 -13.29 -3.21 -8.40
CA GLY A 35 -12.75 -4.49 -8.86
C GLY A 35 -13.70 -5.64 -8.50
N ARG A 36 -14.28 -6.27 -9.53
CA ARG A 36 -15.14 -7.45 -9.39
C ARG A 36 -14.44 -8.68 -9.96
N SER A 37 -15.00 -9.85 -9.70
CA SER A 37 -14.50 -11.18 -10.12
C SER A 37 -13.95 -11.24 -11.55
N ASN A 38 -14.53 -10.50 -12.51
CA ASN A 38 -14.12 -10.54 -13.92
C ASN A 38 -13.25 -9.35 -14.39
N ARG A 39 -12.97 -8.37 -13.53
CA ARG A 39 -12.11 -7.21 -13.87
C ARG A 39 -11.32 -6.78 -12.62
N PRO A 40 -10.13 -7.34 -12.43
CA PRO A 40 -9.31 -7.00 -11.28
C PRO A 40 -8.89 -5.53 -11.32
N ARG A 41 -8.83 -4.91 -10.14
CA ARG A 41 -8.32 -3.54 -9.96
C ARG A 41 -7.47 -3.51 -8.70
N ARG A 42 -6.24 -3.02 -8.86
CA ARG A 42 -5.25 -2.84 -7.78
C ARG A 42 -5.38 -1.45 -7.13
N GLY A 43 -6.59 -0.87 -7.14
CA GLY A 43 -6.83 0.56 -6.83
C GLY A 43 -6.56 1.48 -8.01
N PHE A 44 -6.58 2.79 -7.76
CA PHE A 44 -6.30 3.80 -8.77
C PHE A 44 -6.04 5.19 -8.16
N ALA A 45 -5.30 5.99 -8.91
CA ALA A 45 -5.31 7.44 -8.81
C ALA A 45 -5.45 8.02 -10.22
N ALA A 46 -6.25 9.08 -10.38
CA ALA A 46 -6.54 9.60 -11.72
C ALA A 46 -6.82 11.10 -11.72
N ALA A 47 -6.45 11.73 -12.83
CA ALA A 47 -7.00 13.00 -13.27
C ALA A 47 -7.99 12.73 -14.41
N LEU A 48 -9.28 12.98 -14.14
CA LEU A 48 -10.38 12.82 -15.09
C LEU A 48 -10.76 14.19 -15.68
N ARG A 49 -11.42 14.19 -16.84
CA ARG A 49 -11.97 15.43 -17.40
C ARG A 49 -13.15 15.92 -16.55
N GLY A 50 -13.09 17.16 -16.09
CA GLY A 50 -14.17 17.87 -15.42
C GLY A 50 -14.61 19.12 -16.19
N PRO A 51 -15.65 19.80 -15.70
CA PRO A 51 -16.24 20.97 -16.36
C PRO A 51 -15.32 22.19 -16.35
N GLU A 52 -14.62 22.44 -15.24
CA GLU A 52 -13.75 23.62 -15.06
C GLU A 52 -12.25 23.26 -15.02
N GLY A 53 -11.92 21.99 -15.25
CA GLY A 53 -10.56 21.49 -15.11
C GLY A 53 -10.52 19.99 -14.80
N PRO A 54 -9.35 19.43 -14.49
CA PRO A 54 -9.24 18.04 -14.07
C PRO A 54 -9.95 17.79 -12.74
N VAL A 55 -10.64 16.65 -12.63
CA VAL A 55 -11.11 16.09 -11.35
C VAL A 55 -10.14 15.00 -10.92
N LEU A 56 -9.41 15.28 -9.85
CA LEU A 56 -8.44 14.40 -9.23
C LEU A 56 -9.15 13.42 -8.31
N VAL A 57 -8.91 12.13 -8.46
CA VAL A 57 -9.53 11.08 -7.63
C VAL A 57 -8.50 10.09 -7.13
N ARG A 58 -8.64 9.67 -5.87
CA ARG A 58 -7.86 8.60 -5.26
C ARG A 58 -8.79 7.53 -4.70
N ASP A 59 -8.50 6.26 -4.94
CA ASP A 59 -9.31 5.15 -4.44
C ASP A 59 -9.39 5.12 -2.90
N VAL A 60 -10.30 4.30 -2.36
CA VAL A 60 -10.62 4.28 -0.92
C VAL A 60 -9.44 3.93 -0.01
N LEU A 61 -8.46 3.16 -0.51
CA LEU A 61 -7.23 2.82 0.21
C LEU A 61 -6.07 3.76 -0.16
N GLY A 62 -6.25 4.58 -1.19
CA GLY A 62 -5.24 5.49 -1.68
C GLY A 62 -3.98 4.77 -2.15
N ARG A 63 -4.14 3.69 -2.92
CA ARG A 63 -3.05 2.76 -3.27
C ARG A 63 -2.02 3.35 -4.22
N TYR A 64 -2.44 4.34 -5.01
CA TYR A 64 -1.54 5.14 -5.84
C TYR A 64 -1.50 6.57 -5.32
N PRO A 65 -0.32 7.19 -5.28
CA PRO A 65 -0.16 8.57 -4.86
C PRO A 65 -0.74 9.53 -5.92
N LEU A 66 -1.16 10.70 -5.46
CA LEU A 66 -1.61 11.83 -6.28
C LEU A 66 -1.54 13.08 -5.41
N PHE A 67 -0.87 14.11 -5.91
CA PHE A 67 -0.55 15.32 -5.19
C PHE A 67 -1.10 16.54 -5.92
N VAL A 68 -1.26 17.62 -5.15
CA VAL A 68 -1.60 18.96 -5.60
C VAL A 68 -0.62 19.95 -5.01
N GLU A 69 -0.42 21.07 -5.69
CA GLU A 69 0.34 22.20 -5.15
C GLU A 69 -0.44 22.87 -4.01
N ARG A 70 0.27 23.30 -2.97
CA ARG A 70 -0.37 24.04 -1.88
C ARG A 70 -0.81 25.41 -2.39
N GLY A 71 -2.12 25.64 -2.41
CA GLY A 71 -2.69 26.91 -2.86
C GLY A 71 -2.68 27.11 -4.38
N GLY A 72 -2.32 26.09 -5.16
CA GLY A 72 -2.31 26.11 -6.61
C GLY A 72 -3.22 25.04 -7.25
N PRO A 73 -3.58 25.20 -8.55
CA PRO A 73 -4.31 24.20 -9.32
C PRO A 73 -3.40 23.08 -9.89
N GLU A 74 -2.08 23.21 -9.78
CA GLU A 74 -1.11 22.23 -10.25
C GLU A 74 -1.24 20.91 -9.49
N TRP A 75 -0.96 19.82 -10.19
CA TRP A 75 -1.06 18.47 -9.65
C TRP A 75 -0.09 17.55 -10.36
N ALA A 76 0.33 16.50 -9.67
CA ALA A 76 1.25 15.50 -10.20
C ALA A 76 1.05 14.15 -9.48
N PHE A 77 1.46 13.06 -10.15
CA PHE A 77 1.56 11.76 -9.49
C PHE A 77 2.87 11.60 -8.71
N ASP A 78 3.91 12.30 -9.16
CA ASP A 78 5.21 12.41 -8.50
C ASP A 78 5.28 13.72 -7.71
N PRO A 79 5.53 13.69 -6.40
CA PRO A 79 5.56 14.90 -5.58
C PRO A 79 6.76 15.82 -5.92
N THR A 80 7.80 15.29 -6.57
CA THR A 80 8.99 16.08 -6.96
C THR A 80 8.73 17.03 -8.14
N GLU A 81 7.58 16.87 -8.82
CA GLU A 81 7.11 17.79 -9.86
C GLU A 81 6.45 19.06 -9.30
N LEU A 82 6.27 19.15 -7.96
CA LEU A 82 5.60 20.24 -7.26
C LEU A 82 6.54 20.89 -6.24
N ALA A 83 6.28 22.15 -5.89
CA ALA A 83 7.08 22.90 -4.92
C ALA A 83 6.67 22.56 -3.47
N GLU A 84 5.36 22.57 -3.18
CA GLU A 84 4.81 22.19 -1.88
C GLU A 84 3.70 21.13 -2.04
N PRO A 85 4.07 19.88 -2.39
CA PRO A 85 3.11 18.82 -2.65
C PRO A 85 2.25 18.51 -1.41
N VAL A 86 0.93 18.47 -1.61
CA VAL A 86 -0.05 17.99 -0.63
C VAL A 86 -0.76 16.76 -1.21
N PRO A 87 -0.81 15.62 -0.50
CA PRO A 87 -1.50 14.44 -1.02
C PRO A 87 -3.00 14.69 -1.12
N VAL A 88 -3.60 14.31 -2.25
CA VAL A 88 -5.06 14.15 -2.35
C VAL A 88 -5.45 13.03 -1.38
N PRO A 89 -6.40 13.25 -0.44
CA PRO A 89 -6.74 12.23 0.54
C PRO A 89 -7.34 10.97 -0.11
N ALA A 90 -7.06 9.79 0.45
CA ALA A 90 -7.67 8.54 0.01
C ALA A 90 -9.22 8.62 0.05
N GLY A 91 -9.89 8.05 -0.95
CA GLY A 91 -11.34 8.07 -1.08
C GLY A 91 -11.95 9.43 -1.44
N HIS A 92 -11.15 10.42 -1.86
CA HIS A 92 -11.65 11.75 -2.21
C HIS A 92 -11.60 12.02 -3.71
N ALA A 93 -12.48 12.94 -4.12
CA ALA A 93 -12.35 13.67 -5.37
C ALA A 93 -12.04 15.13 -5.06
N ARG A 94 -11.19 15.75 -5.87
CA ARG A 94 -10.88 17.18 -5.82
C ARG A 94 -10.98 17.76 -7.22
N GLY A 95 -11.72 18.85 -7.37
CA GLY A 95 -11.85 19.61 -8.61
C GLY A 95 -11.88 21.10 -8.30
N ALA A 96 -12.49 21.87 -9.20
CA ALA A 96 -12.76 23.29 -9.00
C ALA A 96 -14.22 23.61 -9.29
N VAL A 97 -14.77 24.60 -8.58
CA VAL A 97 -16.09 25.20 -8.82
C VAL A 97 -15.92 26.71 -8.75
N ASP A 98 -16.36 27.43 -9.79
CA ASP A 98 -16.11 28.86 -9.98
C ASP A 98 -14.62 29.24 -9.85
N GLY A 99 -13.72 28.34 -10.28
CA GLY A 99 -12.26 28.50 -10.16
C GLY A 99 -11.68 28.21 -8.78
N GLU A 100 -12.50 27.94 -7.76
CA GLU A 100 -12.05 27.62 -6.40
C GLU A 100 -11.88 26.11 -6.18
N PRO A 101 -10.79 25.64 -5.56
CA PRO A 101 -10.59 24.21 -5.30
C PRO A 101 -11.65 23.65 -4.32
N VAL A 102 -12.36 22.60 -4.74
CA VAL A 102 -13.35 21.90 -3.91
C VAL A 102 -12.96 20.43 -3.79
N GLY A 103 -12.98 19.90 -2.57
CA GLY A 103 -12.76 18.49 -2.29
C GLY A 103 -13.97 17.85 -1.60
N GLU A 104 -14.37 16.67 -2.04
CA GLU A 104 -15.37 15.85 -1.34
C GLU A 104 -14.87 14.43 -1.10
N ARG A 105 -15.34 13.81 -0.01
CA ARG A 105 -15.17 12.37 0.20
C ARG A 105 -16.19 11.63 -0.66
N VAL A 106 -15.72 10.91 -1.67
CA VAL A 106 -16.58 10.12 -2.57
C VAL A 106 -16.74 8.69 -2.07
N TRP A 107 -15.70 8.15 -1.43
CA TRP A 107 -15.66 6.78 -0.96
C TRP A 107 -15.25 6.68 0.50
N SER A 108 -15.91 5.77 1.21
CA SER A 108 -15.57 5.34 2.55
C SER A 108 -15.31 3.84 2.53
N LEU A 109 -14.44 3.39 3.44
CA LEU A 109 -14.22 1.96 3.64
C LEU A 109 -15.55 1.27 3.97
N PRO A 110 -15.94 0.19 3.26
CA PRO A 110 -17.10 -0.60 3.63
C PRO A 110 -16.92 -1.22 5.01
N ASP A 111 -17.99 -1.26 5.79
CA ASP A 111 -18.05 -2.00 7.06
C ASP A 111 -19.22 -3.00 6.99
N PRO A 112 -19.05 -4.12 6.26
CA PRO A 112 -20.09 -5.13 6.15
C PRO A 112 -20.23 -5.90 7.46
N ASP A 113 -21.43 -6.46 7.68
CA ASP A 113 -21.64 -7.45 8.73
C ASP A 113 -20.64 -8.61 8.57
N PRO A 114 -20.13 -9.17 9.69
CA PRO A 114 -19.21 -10.30 9.63
C PRO A 114 -19.90 -11.55 9.06
N GLU A 115 -19.18 -12.29 8.22
CA GLU A 115 -19.60 -13.62 7.78
C GLU A 115 -19.68 -14.56 8.99
N ARG A 116 -20.82 -15.24 9.15
CA ARG A 116 -21.10 -16.09 10.31
C ARG A 116 -20.48 -17.48 10.16
N ALA A 117 -20.35 -17.96 8.94
CA ALA A 117 -19.79 -19.29 8.67
C ALA A 117 -18.27 -19.18 8.47
N THR A 118 -17.51 -19.64 9.46
CA THR A 118 -16.04 -19.67 9.43
C THR A 118 -15.46 -20.25 8.13
N ARG A 119 -16.02 -21.37 7.66
CA ARG A 119 -15.56 -22.00 6.41
C ARG A 119 -15.78 -21.09 5.20
N THR A 120 -16.97 -20.52 5.07
CA THR A 120 -17.32 -19.59 3.98
C THR A 120 -16.40 -18.37 3.98
N ALA A 121 -16.10 -17.81 5.16
CA ALA A 121 -15.19 -16.68 5.30
C ALA A 121 -13.76 -17.01 4.83
N VAL A 122 -13.22 -18.16 5.24
CA VAL A 122 -11.88 -18.63 4.83
C VAL A 122 -11.84 -18.97 3.34
N ASP A 123 -12.87 -19.64 2.81
CA ASP A 123 -12.97 -19.98 1.38
C ASP A 123 -13.01 -18.70 0.53
N ALA A 124 -13.76 -17.68 0.94
CA ALA A 124 -13.82 -16.39 0.27
C ALA A 124 -12.46 -15.66 0.24
N VAL A 125 -11.69 -15.70 1.34
CA VAL A 125 -10.33 -15.16 1.37
C VAL A 125 -9.42 -15.96 0.44
N THR A 126 -9.48 -17.29 0.50
CA THR A 126 -8.66 -18.19 -0.33
C THR A 126 -8.88 -17.93 -1.82
N ASP A 127 -10.14 -17.85 -2.24
CA ASP A 127 -10.50 -17.61 -3.63
C ASP A 127 -10.13 -16.19 -4.08
N ALA A 128 -10.34 -15.18 -3.22
CA ALA A 128 -9.94 -13.81 -3.52
C ALA A 128 -8.42 -13.68 -3.68
N VAL A 129 -7.64 -14.28 -2.78
CA VAL A 129 -6.17 -14.28 -2.83
C VAL A 129 -5.68 -15.03 -4.07
N ARG A 130 -6.24 -16.22 -4.35
CA ARG A 130 -5.91 -16.99 -5.57
C ARG A 130 -6.15 -16.16 -6.83
N ALA A 131 -7.31 -15.51 -6.91
CA ALA A 131 -7.65 -14.71 -8.07
C ALA A 131 -6.76 -13.46 -8.21
N ALA A 132 -6.38 -12.83 -7.09
CA ALA A 132 -5.47 -11.68 -7.08
C ALA A 132 -4.04 -12.04 -7.49
N LEU A 133 -3.53 -13.18 -7.02
CA LEU A 133 -2.23 -13.71 -7.40
C LEU A 133 -2.20 -14.14 -8.87
N GLY A 134 -3.23 -14.87 -9.34
CA GLY A 134 -3.36 -15.23 -10.76
C GLY A 134 -3.37 -14.01 -11.67
N THR A 135 -4.12 -12.95 -11.31
CA THR A 135 -4.09 -11.68 -12.06
C THR A 135 -2.67 -11.10 -12.12
N ALA A 136 -1.94 -11.11 -11.00
CA ALA A 136 -0.58 -10.58 -10.95
C ALA A 136 0.43 -11.40 -11.75
N ALA A 137 0.25 -12.72 -11.79
CA ALA A 137 1.07 -13.62 -12.60
C ALA A 137 0.80 -13.47 -14.10
N ASP A 138 -0.45 -13.20 -14.49
CA ASP A 138 -0.86 -13.08 -15.90
C ASP A 138 -0.49 -11.73 -16.54
N GLU A 139 -0.16 -10.71 -15.74
CA GLU A 139 0.23 -9.41 -16.29
C GLU A 139 1.61 -9.52 -16.98
N PRO A 140 1.77 -8.97 -18.20
CA PRO A 140 3.01 -9.07 -18.98
C PRO A 140 4.17 -8.30 -18.34
N GLY A 141 5.39 -8.83 -18.50
CA GLY A 141 6.62 -8.34 -17.85
C GLY A 141 7.14 -9.32 -16.80
N GLY A 142 8.35 -9.13 -16.30
CA GLY A 142 8.89 -9.97 -15.23
C GLY A 142 8.50 -9.41 -13.86
N THR A 143 7.85 -10.19 -12.99
CA THR A 143 7.55 -9.74 -11.62
C THR A 143 8.49 -10.42 -10.63
N ALA A 144 9.41 -9.64 -10.04
CA ALA A 144 10.19 -10.04 -8.89
C ALA A 144 9.36 -10.00 -7.61
N VAL A 145 9.80 -10.65 -6.53
CA VAL A 145 9.08 -10.68 -5.25
C VAL A 145 9.98 -10.17 -4.12
N ALA A 146 9.53 -9.15 -3.39
CA ALA A 146 10.14 -8.75 -2.12
C ALA A 146 9.78 -9.79 -1.04
N PHE A 147 10.78 -10.54 -0.60
CA PHE A 147 10.61 -11.69 0.27
C PHE A 147 11.14 -11.41 1.67
N SER A 148 10.29 -11.61 2.69
CA SER A 148 10.64 -11.39 4.10
C SER A 148 10.67 -12.67 4.93
N GLY A 149 10.26 -13.81 4.35
CA GLY A 149 10.17 -15.10 5.05
C GLY A 149 8.98 -15.23 6.01
N GLY A 150 8.06 -14.26 6.01
CA GLY A 150 6.76 -14.34 6.66
C GLY A 150 5.69 -14.95 5.74
N VAL A 151 4.52 -15.27 6.31
CA VAL A 151 3.40 -15.89 5.56
C VAL A 151 2.94 -15.03 4.38
N ASP A 152 2.99 -13.69 4.51
CA ASP A 152 2.47 -12.76 3.49
C ASP A 152 3.30 -12.80 2.21
N SER A 153 4.61 -12.58 2.35
CA SER A 153 5.55 -12.60 1.22
C SER A 153 5.76 -14.00 0.67
N ALA A 154 5.65 -15.05 1.51
CA ALA A 154 5.67 -16.42 1.05
C ALA A 154 4.45 -16.80 0.20
N LEU A 155 3.26 -16.32 0.57
CA LEU A 155 2.06 -16.52 -0.21
C LEU A 155 2.14 -15.80 -1.57
N VAL A 156 2.65 -14.57 -1.57
CA VAL A 156 2.90 -13.81 -2.81
C VAL A 156 3.93 -14.53 -3.68
N ALA A 157 5.06 -14.99 -3.11
CA ALA A 157 6.08 -15.73 -3.84
C ALA A 157 5.55 -17.03 -4.46
N ALA A 158 4.80 -17.81 -3.68
CA ALA A 158 4.20 -19.07 -4.15
C ALA A 158 3.20 -18.85 -5.29
N GLY A 159 2.43 -17.75 -5.25
CA GLY A 159 1.45 -17.44 -6.28
C GLY A 159 2.01 -16.87 -7.57
N LEU A 160 3.17 -16.19 -7.54
CA LEU A 160 3.76 -15.53 -8.70
C LEU A 160 4.87 -16.34 -9.38
N GLY A 161 5.60 -17.17 -8.63
CA GLY A 161 6.71 -17.95 -9.17
C GLY A 161 7.92 -17.13 -9.64
N GLY A 162 7.95 -15.82 -9.35
CA GLY A 162 9.06 -14.93 -9.67
C GLY A 162 10.25 -15.06 -8.71
N PRO A 163 11.44 -14.55 -9.08
CA PRO A 163 12.60 -14.57 -8.20
C PRO A 163 12.37 -13.73 -6.94
N CYS A 164 12.81 -14.27 -5.81
CA CYS A 164 12.68 -13.65 -4.51
C CYS A 164 13.94 -12.85 -4.15
N TYR A 165 13.74 -11.59 -3.78
CA TYR A 165 14.78 -10.69 -3.33
C TYR A 165 14.57 -10.35 -1.86
N VAL A 166 15.66 -10.34 -1.10
CA VAL A 166 15.66 -10.04 0.32
C VAL A 166 16.74 -9.00 0.56
N ALA A 167 16.39 -7.89 1.19
CA ALA A 167 17.36 -7.00 1.79
C ALA A 167 17.22 -7.05 3.31
N GLY A 168 18.36 -7.09 3.98
CA GLY A 168 18.45 -7.06 5.42
C GLY A 168 19.91 -7.05 5.81
N PHE A 169 20.27 -6.15 6.72
CA PHE A 169 21.42 -6.38 7.57
C PHE A 169 20.97 -7.29 8.72
N PRO A 170 21.88 -8.05 9.36
CA PRO A 170 21.59 -8.60 10.68
C PRO A 170 20.97 -7.49 11.53
N ASP A 171 19.79 -7.76 12.10
CA ASP A 171 19.10 -6.84 13.02
C ASP A 171 18.57 -5.54 12.39
N SER A 172 18.20 -5.53 11.09
CA SER A 172 17.59 -4.35 10.43
C SER A 172 16.06 -4.33 10.45
N HIS A 173 15.48 -3.13 10.58
CA HIS A 173 14.05 -2.81 10.47
C HIS A 173 13.78 -1.56 9.59
N ASP A 174 14.74 -1.09 8.81
CA ASP A 174 14.49 0.02 7.89
C ASP A 174 13.82 -0.52 6.63
N VAL A 175 12.49 -0.63 6.73
CA VAL A 175 11.64 -1.20 5.69
C VAL A 175 11.70 -0.37 4.42
N GLU A 176 11.83 0.96 4.51
CA GLU A 176 11.87 1.84 3.34
C GLU A 176 13.19 1.69 2.59
N THR A 177 14.32 1.82 3.29
CA THR A 177 15.64 1.62 2.67
C THR A 177 15.80 0.19 2.18
N ALA A 178 15.32 -0.82 2.93
CA ALA A 178 15.37 -2.20 2.48
C ALA A 178 14.51 -2.43 1.23
N LEU A 179 13.31 -1.84 1.17
CA LEU A 179 12.42 -1.97 0.02
C LEU A 179 12.99 -1.31 -1.23
N TYR A 180 13.58 -0.11 -1.09
CA TYR A 180 14.29 0.57 -2.17
C TYR A 180 15.46 -0.28 -2.71
N LEU A 181 16.31 -0.81 -1.83
CA LEU A 181 17.47 -1.62 -2.24
C LEU A 181 17.06 -2.94 -2.90
N VAL A 182 15.99 -3.58 -2.41
CA VAL A 182 15.39 -4.74 -3.09
C VAL A 182 14.93 -4.39 -4.50
N ALA A 183 14.28 -3.24 -4.65
CA ALA A 183 13.78 -2.77 -5.92
C ALA A 183 14.88 -2.40 -6.90
N GLU A 184 15.90 -1.67 -6.45
CA GLU A 184 17.07 -1.32 -7.25
C GLU A 184 17.76 -2.58 -7.77
N ARG A 185 17.90 -3.60 -6.89
CA ARG A 185 18.47 -4.88 -7.28
C ARG A 185 17.60 -5.61 -8.31
N ALA A 186 16.30 -5.66 -8.11
CA ALA A 186 15.37 -6.28 -9.06
C ALA A 186 15.40 -5.57 -10.42
N ALA A 187 15.44 -4.23 -10.44
CA ALA A 187 15.57 -3.44 -11.66
C ALA A 187 16.90 -3.74 -12.39
N ALA A 188 18.01 -3.80 -11.65
CA ALA A 188 19.32 -4.14 -12.21
C ALA A 188 19.37 -5.55 -12.82
N ASP A 189 18.58 -6.48 -12.27
CA ASP A 189 18.42 -7.84 -12.79
C ASP A 189 17.36 -7.94 -13.91
N GLY A 190 16.81 -6.80 -14.37
CA GLY A 190 15.93 -6.70 -15.54
C GLY A 190 14.43 -6.83 -15.26
N PHE A 191 14.01 -6.75 -14.00
CA PHE A 191 12.60 -6.78 -13.61
C PHE A 191 12.03 -5.36 -13.57
N ASP A 192 10.89 -5.17 -14.23
CA ASP A 192 10.15 -3.92 -14.30
C ASP A 192 9.12 -3.78 -13.16
N ARG A 193 8.88 -4.87 -12.40
CA ARG A 193 7.86 -4.94 -11.36
C ARG A 193 8.35 -5.68 -10.12
N LEU A 194 7.93 -5.19 -8.96
CA LEU A 194 8.21 -5.83 -7.67
C LEU A 194 6.93 -6.07 -6.88
N ALA A 195 6.64 -7.34 -6.62
CA ALA A 195 5.53 -7.75 -5.79
C ALA A 195 5.87 -7.68 -4.29
N VAL A 196 4.94 -7.12 -3.52
CA VAL A 196 5.06 -6.91 -2.08
C VAL A 196 3.88 -7.52 -1.32
N GLY A 197 4.13 -7.96 -0.08
CA GLY A 197 3.11 -8.48 0.84
C GLY A 197 2.30 -7.38 1.56
N GLN A 198 2.29 -6.15 1.02
CA GLN A 198 1.75 -4.99 1.72
C GLN A 198 0.23 -5.09 1.91
N GLY A 199 -0.26 -4.56 3.03
CA GLY A 199 -1.67 -4.61 3.41
C GLY A 199 -2.09 -5.86 4.18
N ALA A 200 -1.26 -6.89 4.26
CA ALA A 200 -1.62 -8.13 4.94
C ALA A 200 -1.85 -7.94 6.45
N ASP A 201 -1.02 -7.14 7.11
CA ASP A 201 -1.15 -6.86 8.53
C ASP A 201 -2.39 -6.04 8.86
N GLU A 202 -2.70 -5.05 8.03
CA GLU A 202 -3.86 -4.17 8.19
C GLU A 202 -5.17 -4.88 7.86
N LEU A 203 -5.19 -5.73 6.83
CA LEU A 203 -6.40 -6.43 6.42
C LEU A 203 -6.73 -7.62 7.31
N PHE A 204 -5.72 -8.37 7.78
CA PHE A 204 -5.91 -9.65 8.45
C PHE A 204 -5.54 -9.63 9.95
N GLY A 205 -5.27 -8.46 10.54
CA GLY A 205 -5.06 -8.35 11.99
C GLY A 205 -3.67 -8.81 12.45
N GLY A 206 -2.63 -8.49 11.68
CA GLY A 206 -1.26 -8.92 11.97
C GLY A 206 -0.52 -8.13 13.05
N TYR A 207 -1.02 -6.95 13.41
CA TYR A 207 -0.45 -6.13 14.46
C TYR A 207 -0.87 -6.57 15.85
N GLN A 208 0.07 -6.54 16.81
CA GLN A 208 -0.22 -6.84 18.21
C GLN A 208 -1.33 -5.95 18.78
N LYS A 209 -1.41 -4.69 18.34
CA LYS A 209 -2.45 -3.76 18.82
C LYS A 209 -3.88 -4.21 18.47
N VAL A 210 -4.05 -4.97 17.38
CA VAL A 210 -5.33 -5.58 17.00
C VAL A 210 -5.63 -6.80 17.87
N ALA A 211 -4.62 -7.64 18.14
CA ALA A 211 -4.77 -8.82 19.01
C ALA A 211 -5.05 -8.47 20.47
N ASN A 212 -4.50 -7.36 20.93
CA ASN A 212 -4.66 -6.87 22.29
C ASN A 212 -5.88 -5.93 22.44
N ALA A 213 -6.84 -5.94 21.50
CA ALA A 213 -8.06 -5.15 21.59
C ALA A 213 -9.20 -5.99 22.20
N PRO A 214 -9.96 -5.46 23.18
CA PRO A 214 -9.78 -4.16 23.84
C PRO A 214 -8.63 -4.16 24.87
N GLY A 215 -8.14 -2.97 25.27
CA GLY A 215 -7.41 -2.82 26.54
C GLY A 215 -5.92 -2.45 26.51
N ASN A 216 -5.37 -1.97 25.39
CA ASN A 216 -3.95 -1.56 25.31
C ASN A 216 -3.70 -0.06 25.04
N GLY A 217 -4.75 0.76 24.87
CA GLY A 217 -4.68 2.20 24.59
C GLY A 217 -4.00 2.61 23.28
N ARG A 218 -3.67 1.67 22.39
CA ARG A 218 -3.06 1.92 21.06
C ARG A 218 -4.07 1.91 19.91
N VAL A 219 -5.30 1.54 20.21
CA VAL A 219 -6.49 1.58 19.35
C VAL A 219 -7.67 2.01 20.22
N GLU A 220 -8.60 2.74 19.63
CA GLU A 220 -9.81 3.22 20.33
C GLU A 220 -10.93 2.16 20.33
N ALA A 221 -10.89 1.24 19.35
CA ALA A 221 -11.92 0.23 19.18
C ALA A 221 -11.94 -0.86 20.26
N ASP A 222 -13.15 -1.25 20.64
CA ASP A 222 -13.41 -2.31 21.62
C ASP A 222 -13.38 -3.73 21.04
N THR A 223 -13.17 -3.88 19.74
CA THR A 223 -13.18 -5.18 19.06
C THR A 223 -11.99 -5.31 18.12
N ALA A 224 -11.53 -6.55 17.88
CA ALA A 224 -10.50 -6.84 16.89
C ALA A 224 -10.88 -6.32 15.49
N ARG A 225 -12.17 -6.38 15.09
CA ARG A 225 -12.64 -5.84 13.81
C ARG A 225 -12.49 -4.32 13.74
N GLY A 226 -12.91 -3.61 14.79
CA GLY A 226 -12.77 -2.15 14.85
C GLY A 226 -11.30 -1.72 14.88
N ALA A 227 -10.48 -2.38 15.69
CA ALA A 227 -9.04 -2.11 15.76
C ALA A 227 -8.35 -2.36 14.41
N ARG A 228 -8.75 -3.42 13.71
CA ARG A 228 -8.32 -3.71 12.34
C ARG A 228 -8.73 -2.60 11.39
N LEU A 229 -9.97 -2.09 11.46
CA LEU A 229 -10.42 -0.99 10.60
C LEU A 229 -9.60 0.30 10.80
N GLU A 230 -9.20 0.61 12.04
CA GLU A 230 -8.26 1.71 12.31
C GLU A 230 -6.91 1.49 11.62
N THR A 231 -6.39 0.26 11.60
CA THR A 231 -5.14 -0.05 10.89
C THR A 231 -5.27 0.09 9.37
N VAL A 232 -6.40 -0.35 8.78
CA VAL A 232 -6.68 -0.14 7.35
C VAL A 232 -6.72 1.34 7.00
N ARG A 233 -7.27 2.19 7.88
CA ARG A 233 -7.28 3.65 7.68
C ARG A 233 -5.89 4.29 7.69
N SER A 234 -4.88 3.62 8.25
CA SER A 234 -3.49 4.08 8.23
C SER A 234 -2.69 3.66 6.99
N LEU A 235 -3.23 2.74 6.16
CA LEU A 235 -2.59 2.29 4.91
C LEU A 235 -2.14 3.42 3.97
N PRO A 236 -2.95 4.48 3.72
CA PRO A 236 -2.61 5.45 2.69
C PRO A 236 -1.22 6.08 2.83
N GLY A 237 -0.76 6.34 4.05
CA GLY A 237 0.57 6.92 4.30
C GLY A 237 1.70 5.93 4.05
N GLY A 238 1.53 4.66 4.44
CA GLY A 238 2.51 3.61 4.17
C GLY A 238 2.61 3.28 2.67
N LEU A 239 1.46 3.22 1.98
CA LEU A 239 1.41 2.95 0.54
C LEU A 239 2.03 4.08 -0.28
N GLU A 240 1.76 5.34 0.10
CA GLU A 240 2.38 6.50 -0.55
C GLU A 240 3.91 6.40 -0.51
N ARG A 241 4.49 6.20 0.67
CA ARG A 241 5.93 6.02 0.84
C ARG A 241 6.48 4.85 0.03
N ASP A 242 5.86 3.68 0.14
CA ASP A 242 6.35 2.47 -0.51
C ASP A 242 6.28 2.56 -2.03
N VAL A 243 5.21 3.11 -2.59
CA VAL A 243 5.06 3.30 -4.05
C VAL A 243 6.10 4.28 -4.58
N LEU A 244 6.35 5.38 -3.87
CA LEU A 244 7.37 6.35 -4.25
C LEU A 244 8.76 5.74 -4.22
N ALA A 245 9.11 5.01 -3.16
CA ALA A 245 10.41 4.33 -3.04
C ALA A 245 10.63 3.33 -4.19
N LEU A 246 9.62 2.52 -4.52
CA LEU A 246 9.71 1.52 -5.57
C LEU A 246 9.85 2.13 -6.96
N ARG A 247 9.07 3.17 -7.26
CA ARG A 247 9.16 3.88 -8.54
C ARG A 247 10.45 4.65 -8.70
N ALA A 248 10.98 5.23 -7.62
CA ALA A 248 12.29 5.86 -7.62
C ALA A 248 13.43 4.86 -7.92
N ALA A 249 13.25 3.59 -7.59
CA ALA A 249 14.17 2.50 -7.95
C ALA A 249 13.90 1.92 -9.37
N GLY A 250 12.90 2.43 -10.09
CA GLY A 250 12.60 2.03 -11.46
C GLY A 250 11.68 0.82 -11.62
N VAL A 251 11.00 0.36 -10.56
CA VAL A 251 10.05 -0.76 -10.63
C VAL A 251 8.63 -0.33 -10.25
N GLU A 252 7.63 -0.90 -10.91
CA GLU A 252 6.23 -0.68 -10.54
C GLU A 252 5.83 -1.63 -9.38
N PRO A 253 5.25 -1.12 -8.28
CA PRO A 253 4.77 -1.94 -7.18
C PRO A 253 3.58 -2.82 -7.58
N VAL A 254 3.62 -4.08 -7.16
CA VAL A 254 2.48 -5.00 -7.25
C VAL A 254 2.10 -5.45 -5.84
N ALA A 255 0.93 -5.06 -5.34
CA ALA A 255 0.44 -5.48 -4.01
C ALA A 255 -0.83 -6.35 -4.14
N PRO A 256 -0.71 -7.67 -4.42
CA PRO A 256 -1.87 -8.52 -4.69
C PRO A 256 -2.87 -8.60 -3.53
N LEU A 257 -2.39 -8.54 -2.29
CA LEU A 257 -3.25 -8.60 -1.10
C LEU A 257 -4.10 -7.35 -0.92
N LEU A 258 -3.80 -6.27 -1.64
CA LEU A 258 -4.62 -5.07 -1.69
C LEU A 258 -5.61 -5.07 -2.85
N ASP A 259 -5.74 -6.14 -3.63
CA ASP A 259 -6.79 -6.25 -4.66
C ASP A 259 -8.18 -6.08 -4.03
N ASP A 260 -9.09 -5.39 -4.74
CA ASP A 260 -10.45 -5.12 -4.25
C ASP A 260 -11.21 -6.39 -3.80
N ARG A 261 -10.96 -7.54 -4.43
CA ARG A 261 -11.53 -8.84 -4.03
C ARG A 261 -11.03 -9.27 -2.65
N VAL A 262 -9.72 -9.13 -2.41
CA VAL A 262 -9.09 -9.51 -1.14
C VAL A 262 -9.54 -8.55 -0.04
N VAL A 263 -9.54 -7.25 -0.30
CA VAL A 263 -10.01 -6.23 0.64
C VAL A 263 -11.47 -6.49 1.02
N ARG A 264 -12.33 -6.78 0.04
CA ARG A 264 -13.75 -7.10 0.30
C ARG A 264 -13.91 -8.34 1.17
N ALA A 265 -13.22 -9.44 0.86
CA ALA A 265 -13.26 -10.66 1.65
C ALA A 265 -12.73 -10.43 3.08
N ALA A 266 -11.62 -9.70 3.22
CA ALA A 266 -11.03 -9.36 4.52
C ALA A 266 -11.93 -8.45 5.36
N LEU A 267 -12.65 -7.50 4.74
CA LEU A 267 -13.61 -6.64 5.44
C LEU A 267 -14.74 -7.43 6.08
N SER A 268 -15.20 -8.51 5.45
CA SER A 268 -16.26 -9.39 5.98
C SER A 268 -15.80 -10.40 7.03
N LEU A 269 -14.52 -10.47 7.39
CA LEU A 269 -14.04 -11.43 8.39
C LEU A 269 -14.62 -11.15 9.79
N PRO A 270 -15.08 -12.18 10.52
CA PRO A 270 -15.37 -12.07 11.95
C PRO A 270 -14.06 -11.96 12.77
N GLY A 271 -14.17 -11.53 14.02
CA GLY A 271 -13.01 -11.18 14.85
C GLY A 271 -12.07 -12.36 15.11
N GLU A 272 -12.63 -13.54 15.35
CA GLU A 272 -11.91 -14.80 15.59
C GLU A 272 -11.10 -15.29 14.36
N LEU A 273 -11.37 -14.74 13.17
CA LEU A 273 -10.59 -15.00 11.96
C LEU A 273 -9.53 -13.93 11.68
N LEU A 274 -9.48 -12.88 12.49
CA LEU A 274 -8.35 -11.95 12.54
C LEU A 274 -7.34 -12.43 13.60
N VAL A 275 -7.86 -12.76 14.79
CA VAL A 275 -7.08 -13.14 15.97
C VAL A 275 -7.78 -14.25 16.74
N ASP A 276 -7.03 -15.31 17.09
CA ASP A 276 -7.50 -16.44 17.91
C ASP A 276 -6.46 -16.74 18.98
N GLY A 277 -6.75 -16.36 20.23
CA GLY A 277 -5.75 -16.35 21.31
C GLY A 277 -4.55 -15.45 20.96
N ASP A 278 -3.35 -16.02 20.95
CA ASP A 278 -2.11 -15.33 20.55
C ASP A 278 -1.87 -15.34 19.03
N GLU A 279 -2.63 -16.14 18.27
CA GLU A 279 -2.48 -16.29 16.83
C GLU A 279 -3.08 -15.08 16.10
N ARG A 280 -2.30 -14.49 15.18
CA ARG A 280 -2.70 -13.36 14.33
C ARG A 280 -2.75 -13.77 12.87
N LYS A 281 -3.55 -13.08 12.07
CA LYS A 281 -3.76 -13.38 10.64
C LYS A 281 -4.39 -14.76 10.41
N VAL A 282 -5.27 -15.19 11.30
CA VAL A 282 -5.84 -16.55 11.30
C VAL A 282 -6.44 -16.93 9.94
N ALA A 283 -7.27 -16.06 9.34
CA ALA A 283 -7.85 -16.30 8.02
C ALA A 283 -6.79 -16.42 6.92
N LEU A 284 -5.77 -15.54 6.92
CA LEU A 284 -4.73 -15.55 5.88
C LEU A 284 -3.84 -16.79 6.00
N ARG A 285 -3.52 -17.23 7.22
CA ARG A 285 -2.76 -18.47 7.47
C ARG A 285 -3.53 -19.70 7.01
N ARG A 286 -4.83 -19.75 7.31
CA ARG A 286 -5.73 -20.81 6.83
C ARG A 286 -5.80 -20.80 5.30
N ALA A 287 -5.94 -19.64 4.67
CA ALA A 287 -5.95 -19.49 3.21
C ALA A 287 -4.62 -19.87 2.55
N ALA A 288 -3.49 -19.67 3.24
CA ALA A 288 -2.16 -20.06 2.77
C ALA A 288 -1.87 -21.56 2.94
N THR A 289 -2.74 -22.31 3.63
CA THR A 289 -2.53 -23.74 3.85
C THR A 289 -2.57 -24.50 2.52
N GLY A 290 -1.54 -25.31 2.27
CA GLY A 290 -1.37 -26.04 1.01
C GLY A 290 -0.72 -25.23 -0.12
N TRP A 291 -0.48 -23.93 0.08
CA TRP A 291 0.27 -23.08 -0.86
C TRP A 291 1.72 -22.88 -0.42
N VAL A 292 1.95 -22.79 0.90
CA VAL A 292 3.27 -22.65 1.50
C VAL A 292 3.53 -23.80 2.47
N PRO A 293 4.80 -24.09 2.82
CA PRO A 293 5.12 -25.09 3.83
C PRO A 293 4.37 -24.84 5.14
N ALA A 294 3.91 -25.91 5.81
CA ALA A 294 3.16 -25.81 7.06
C ALA A 294 3.91 -25.00 8.13
N SER A 295 5.24 -25.11 8.19
CA SER A 295 6.09 -24.32 9.08
C SER A 295 6.02 -22.82 8.81
N THR A 296 5.79 -22.40 7.56
CA THR A 296 5.62 -20.99 7.17
C THR A 296 4.20 -20.50 7.45
N ALA A 297 3.19 -21.33 7.15
CA ALA A 297 1.79 -21.01 7.42
C ALA A 297 1.51 -20.83 8.92
N ALA A 298 2.12 -21.67 9.77
CA ALA A 298 1.97 -21.62 11.23
C ALA A 298 3.01 -20.73 11.93
N ARG A 299 3.95 -20.11 11.20
CA ARG A 299 5.03 -19.33 11.82
C ARG A 299 4.48 -18.09 12.50
N ASP A 300 4.56 -17.99 13.82
CA ASP A 300 4.25 -16.74 14.50
C ASP A 300 5.03 -15.56 13.91
N LYS A 301 4.37 -14.41 13.83
CA LYS A 301 5.07 -13.14 13.67
C LYS A 301 5.73 -12.83 15.01
N LYS A 302 6.70 -13.66 15.43
CA LYS A 302 7.72 -13.22 16.37
C LYS A 302 8.34 -12.02 15.67
N ALA A 303 8.16 -10.84 16.25
CA ALA A 303 9.14 -9.79 16.04
C ALA A 303 10.47 -10.52 16.24
N VAL A 304 11.23 -10.71 15.16
CA VAL A 304 12.62 -11.07 15.29
C VAL A 304 13.15 -9.91 16.11
N GLN A 305 13.32 -10.15 17.41
CA GLN A 305 13.98 -9.25 18.31
C GLN A 305 15.28 -8.94 17.57
N TYR A 306 15.41 -7.72 17.06
CA TYR A 306 16.60 -6.88 16.99
C TYR A 306 16.38 -5.77 15.94
N GLY A 307 16.36 -4.54 16.46
CA GLY A 307 15.90 -3.29 15.86
C GLY A 307 16.82 -2.61 14.85
N SER A 308 16.26 -1.91 13.84
CA SER A 308 17.01 -1.22 12.78
C SER A 308 18.19 -0.40 13.27
N LEU A 309 19.37 -0.98 13.09
CA LEU A 309 20.61 -0.22 13.13
C LEU A 309 20.82 0.65 11.89
N VAL A 310 19.99 0.57 10.84
CA VAL A 310 20.08 1.50 9.69
C VAL A 310 19.71 2.91 10.10
N SER A 311 18.58 3.14 10.78
CA SER A 311 18.26 4.47 11.32
C SER A 311 19.27 4.92 12.38
N ARG A 312 19.84 3.98 13.15
CA ARG A 312 20.94 4.27 14.11
C ARG A 312 22.25 4.59 13.41
N GLU A 313 22.55 3.95 12.29
CA GLU A 313 23.79 4.13 11.53
C GLU A 313 23.68 5.36 10.64
N LEU A 314 22.54 5.64 10.02
CA LEU A 314 22.22 6.93 9.40
C LEU A 314 22.28 8.06 10.44
N ASP A 315 21.71 7.89 11.64
CA ASP A 315 21.90 8.84 12.75
C ASP A 315 23.37 8.94 13.18
N ARG A 316 24.14 7.85 13.18
CA ARG A 316 25.58 7.86 13.51
C ARG A 316 26.42 8.53 12.42
N LEU A 317 26.10 8.31 11.15
CA LEU A 317 26.76 8.89 9.98
C LEU A 317 26.43 10.38 9.89
N ALA A 318 25.15 10.75 10.02
CA ALA A 318 24.70 12.13 10.14
C ALA A 318 25.44 12.86 11.28
N ARG A 319 25.50 12.27 12.48
CA ARG A 319 26.26 12.84 13.60
C ARG A 319 27.76 12.94 13.35
N ARG A 320 28.36 11.94 12.67
CA ARG A 320 29.78 11.96 12.28
C ARG A 320 30.07 13.06 11.26
N ALA A 321 29.11 13.32 10.36
CA ALA A 321 29.15 14.41 9.38
C ALA A 321 28.72 15.78 9.97
N GLY A 322 28.44 15.87 11.26
CA GLY A 322 28.14 17.12 11.96
C GLY A 322 26.65 17.46 12.13
N PHE A 323 25.75 16.65 11.60
CA PHE A 323 24.29 16.81 11.72
C PHE A 323 23.82 16.28 13.09
N LYS A 324 23.59 17.20 14.04
CA LYS A 324 23.24 16.87 15.43
C LYS A 324 21.74 16.64 15.60
N ARG A 325 21.33 15.72 16.49
CA ARG A 325 19.91 15.42 16.82
C ARG A 325 19.03 16.61 17.21
N ARG A 326 19.64 17.70 17.69
CA ARG A 326 18.93 18.96 18.01
C ARG A 326 18.55 19.76 16.76
N MET A 327 19.07 19.38 15.59
CA MET A 327 18.69 19.93 14.31
C MET A 327 17.45 19.18 13.85
N ASP A 328 16.41 19.91 13.49
CA ASP A 328 15.18 19.29 13.01
C ASP A 328 15.45 18.53 11.70
N ARG A 329 14.91 17.32 11.57
CA ARG A 329 15.18 16.39 10.45
C ARG A 329 16.69 16.15 10.16
N HIS A 330 17.53 15.98 11.18
CA HIS A 330 19.00 15.92 10.99
C HIS A 330 19.50 14.77 10.10
N VAL A 331 18.81 13.63 10.08
CA VAL A 331 19.15 12.50 9.18
C VAL A 331 18.78 12.85 7.75
N ASP A 332 17.59 13.40 7.52
CA ASP A 332 17.13 13.77 6.18
C ASP A 332 18.03 14.85 5.57
N ARG A 333 18.41 15.87 6.36
CA ARG A 333 19.36 16.91 5.94
C ARG A 333 20.75 16.36 5.62
N TYR A 334 21.18 15.30 6.31
CA TYR A 334 22.44 14.63 6.00
C TYR A 334 22.35 13.90 4.66
N VAL A 335 21.26 13.18 4.40
CA VAL A 335 21.03 12.49 3.13
C VAL A 335 20.91 13.50 1.98
N GLU A 336 20.17 14.60 2.16
CA GLU A 336 20.07 15.70 1.21
C GLU A 336 21.44 16.33 0.88
N SER A 337 22.39 16.33 1.82
CA SER A 337 23.75 16.87 1.58
C SER A 337 24.67 15.97 0.76
N LEU A 338 24.27 14.70 0.53
CA LEU A 338 25.02 13.72 -0.26
C LEU A 338 24.53 13.62 -1.73
N LEU A 339 23.43 14.30 -2.06
CA LEU A 339 22.83 14.41 -3.39
C LEU A 339 23.24 15.73 -4.04
#